data_AF-A0A067SKJ0-F1
#
_entry.id   AF-A0A067SKJ0-F1
#
_cell.length_a   1.000
_cell.length_b   1.000
_cell.length_c   1.000
_cell.angle_alpha   90.00
_cell.angle_beta   90.00
_cell.angle_gamma   90.00
#
_symmetry.space_group_name_H-M   'P 1'
#
loop_
_entity.id
_entity.type
_entity.pdbx_description
1 polymer ?
#
loop_
_entity_poly.entity_id
_entity_poly.type
_entity_poly.pdbx_seq_one_letter_code
_entity_poly.pdbx_strand_id
1 'polypeptide(L)'
;MPISTSTPSLVLDFEKLNRFIMCLISTVTAIIIVIYDHLITLDREIIFIWAGKWTFAKLLFLANRYWVLSGAMFSIYGAALALAPY
;
A
#
# COMPACT_ATOMS: atom_id res chain seq x y z
N MET A 1 -14.34 -26.28 -40.07
CA MET A 1 -14.48 -26.20 -38.59
C MET A 1 -13.31 -26.97 -37.99
N PRO A 2 -12.50 -26.40 -37.08
CA PRO A 2 -12.93 -25.65 -35.89
C PRO A 2 -12.14 -24.35 -35.60
N ILE A 3 -12.79 -23.36 -34.99
CA ILE A 3 -12.15 -22.15 -34.42
C ILE A 3 -12.86 -21.89 -33.08
N SER A 4 -12.47 -22.50 -31.95
CA SER A 4 -13.01 -22.11 -30.60
C SER A 4 -12.53 -22.89 -29.35
N THR A 5 -11.33 -23.51 -29.28
CA THR A 5 -10.97 -24.26 -28.04
C THR A 5 -9.72 -23.80 -27.28
N SER A 6 -8.88 -22.92 -27.83
CA SER A 6 -7.72 -22.34 -27.13
C SER A 6 -7.92 -20.91 -26.61
N THR A 7 -9.06 -20.29 -26.91
CA THR A 7 -9.39 -18.92 -26.50
C THR A 7 -9.83 -18.73 -25.03
N PRO A 8 -10.43 -19.70 -24.31
CA PRO A 8 -10.94 -19.41 -22.97
C PRO A 8 -9.85 -19.28 -21.90
N SER A 9 -8.72 -19.99 -22.03
CA SER A 9 -7.63 -19.94 -21.05
C SER A 9 -6.82 -18.65 -21.15
N LEU A 10 -6.35 -18.29 -22.36
CA LEU A 10 -5.56 -17.07 -22.56
C LEU A 10 -6.30 -15.78 -22.22
N VAL A 11 -7.60 -15.70 -22.55
CA VAL A 11 -8.43 -14.56 -22.19
C VAL A 11 -8.60 -14.47 -20.67
N LEU A 12 -8.74 -15.61 -19.99
CA LEU A 12 -8.88 -15.68 -18.54
C LEU A 12 -7.57 -15.36 -17.80
N ASP A 13 -6.42 -15.73 -18.38
CA ASP A 13 -5.10 -15.34 -17.88
C ASP A 13 -4.84 -13.83 -18.06
N PHE A 14 -5.28 -13.26 -19.19
CA PHE A 14 -5.20 -11.83 -19.43
C PHE A 14 -6.10 -11.03 -18.47
N GLU A 15 -7.34 -11.49 -18.24
CA GLU A 15 -8.27 -10.88 -17.27
C GLU A 15 -7.72 -10.93 -15.84
N LYS A 16 -7.14 -12.07 -15.43
CA LYS A 16 -6.46 -12.19 -14.13
C LYS A 16 -5.30 -11.21 -14.01
N LEU A 17 -4.45 -11.12 -15.05
CA LEU A 17 -3.33 -10.18 -15.09
C LEU A 17 -3.80 -8.73 -15.01
N ASN A 18 -4.86 -8.37 -15.74
CA ASN A 18 -5.37 -7.00 -15.78
C ASN A 18 -5.98 -6.60 -14.42
N ARG A 19 -6.77 -7.48 -13.80
CA ARG A 19 -7.29 -7.29 -12.43
C ARG A 19 -6.18 -7.16 -11.41
N PHE A 20 -5.14 -7.96 -11.57
CA PHE A 20 -3.98 -7.94 -10.70
C PHE A 20 -3.22 -6.60 -10.80
N ILE A 21 -2.93 -6.14 -12.02
CA ILE A 21 -2.26 -4.86 -12.27
C ILE A 21 -3.06 -3.69 -11.69
N MET A 22 -4.40 -3.68 -11.86
CA MET A 22 -5.26 -2.64 -11.28
C MET A 22 -5.18 -2.61 -9.75
N CYS A 23 -5.22 -3.78 -9.11
CA CYS A 23 -5.09 -3.90 -7.65
C CYS A 23 -3.76 -3.31 -7.20
N LEU A 24 -2.65 -3.77 -7.80
CA LEU A 24 -1.30 -3.35 -7.44
C LEU A 24 -1.12 -1.83 -7.57
N ILE A 25 -1.54 -1.23 -8.69
CA ILE A 25 -1.42 0.22 -8.91
C ILE A 25 -2.24 0.98 -7.87
N SER A 26 -3.47 0.54 -7.57
CA SER A 26 -4.33 1.22 -6.58
C SER A 26 -3.75 1.17 -5.16
N THR A 27 -3.20 0.03 -4.75
CA THR A 27 -2.59 -0.14 -3.43
C THR A 27 -1.32 0.70 -3.29
N VAL A 28 -0.45 0.69 -4.31
CA VAL A 28 0.77 1.52 -4.31
C VAL A 28 0.41 3.01 -4.31
N THR A 29 -0.58 3.43 -5.10
CA THR A 29 -1.02 4.83 -5.16
C THR A 29 -1.58 5.29 -3.83
N ALA A 30 -2.43 4.50 -3.18
CA ALA A 30 -2.97 4.82 -1.86
C ALA A 30 -1.87 5.04 -0.83
N ILE A 31 -0.81 4.23 -0.87
CA ILE A 31 0.31 4.31 0.07
C ILE A 31 1.18 5.53 -0.18
N ILE A 32 1.44 5.86 -1.45
CA ILE A 32 2.16 7.10 -1.80
C ILE A 32 1.40 8.33 -1.30
N ILE A 33 0.07 8.36 -1.48
CA ILE A 33 -0.77 9.47 -1.00
C ILE A 33 -0.70 9.58 0.53
N VAL A 34 -0.80 8.45 1.23
CA VAL A 34 -0.67 8.42 2.70
C VAL A 34 0.70 8.94 3.11
N ILE A 35 1.80 8.45 2.53
CA ILE A 35 3.16 8.94 2.83
C ILE A 35 3.29 10.43 2.56
N TYR A 36 2.76 10.91 1.44
CA TYR A 36 2.84 12.31 1.05
C TYR A 36 2.09 13.23 2.02
N ASP A 37 0.86 12.86 2.38
CA ASP A 37 0.08 13.55 3.41
C ASP A 37 0.81 13.55 4.76
N HIS A 38 1.53 12.45 5.05
CA HIS A 38 2.33 12.34 6.26
C HIS A 38 3.50 13.33 6.25
N LEU A 39 4.27 13.40 5.15
CA LEU A 39 5.44 14.27 5.03
C LEU A 39 5.07 15.76 5.14
N ILE A 40 3.96 16.17 4.54
CA ILE A 40 3.49 17.57 4.60
C ILE A 40 3.12 17.99 6.03
N THR A 41 2.50 17.09 6.79
CA THR A 41 2.09 17.39 8.17
C THR A 41 3.21 17.22 9.19
N LEU A 42 4.24 16.44 8.86
CA LEU A 42 5.39 16.14 9.72
C LEU A 42 6.21 17.39 10.06
N ASP A 43 6.37 18.33 9.13
CA ASP A 43 7.09 19.60 9.38
C ASP A 43 6.49 20.38 10.57
N ARG A 44 5.16 20.52 10.58
CA ARG A 44 4.44 21.15 11.70
C ARG A 44 4.50 20.30 12.97
N GLU A 45 4.45 18.98 12.86
CA GLU A 45 4.62 18.11 14.02
C GLU A 45 6.00 18.24 14.64
N ILE A 46 7.09 18.32 13.88
CA ILE A 46 8.42 18.52 14.48
C ILE A 46 8.45 19.84 15.26
N ILE A 47 7.91 20.92 14.70
CA ILE A 47 7.98 22.24 15.34
C ILE A 47 7.12 22.30 16.61
N PHE A 48 5.88 21.82 16.55
CA PHE A 48 4.93 21.95 17.68
C PHE A 48 5.00 20.78 18.66
N ILE A 49 5.22 19.57 18.14
CA ILE A 49 5.24 18.35 18.92
C ILE A 49 6.68 18.13 19.41
N TRP A 50 7.72 18.06 18.57
CA TRP A 50 9.07 17.69 19.03
C TRP A 50 9.75 18.70 19.95
N ALA A 51 9.44 20.00 19.85
CA ALA A 51 9.95 21.02 20.78
C ALA A 51 9.31 20.95 22.20
N GLY A 52 8.15 20.29 22.34
CA GLY A 52 7.41 20.17 23.59
C GLY A 52 7.77 18.94 24.43
N LYS A 53 7.42 18.97 25.73
CA LYS A 53 7.63 17.88 26.70
C LYS A 53 7.13 16.52 26.16
N TRP A 54 7.87 15.45 26.40
CA TRP A 54 7.50 14.09 26.00
C TRP A 54 6.33 13.58 26.86
N THR A 55 5.13 13.57 26.30
CA THR A 55 3.92 13.01 26.91
C THR A 55 3.56 11.66 26.29
N PHE A 56 2.95 10.77 27.07
CA PHE A 56 2.53 9.44 26.60
C PHE A 56 1.53 9.51 25.44
N ALA A 57 0.66 10.52 25.44
CA ALA A 57 -0.26 10.80 24.34
C ALA A 57 0.47 11.07 23.01
N LYS A 58 1.64 11.72 23.07
CA LYS A 58 2.52 12.01 21.93
C LYS A 58 3.07 10.73 21.31
N LEU A 59 3.53 9.82 22.17
CA LEU A 59 4.05 8.51 21.76
C LEU A 59 2.95 7.63 21.19
N LEU A 60 1.77 7.63 21.79
CA LEU A 60 0.61 6.87 21.30
C LEU A 60 0.13 7.39 19.95
N PHE A 61 0.16 8.71 19.73
CA PHE A 61 -0.20 9.34 18.47
C PHE A 61 0.81 8.99 17.36
N LEU A 62 2.11 9.09 17.65
CA LEU A 62 3.18 8.67 16.74
C LEU A 62 3.10 7.17 16.45
N ALA A 63 2.93 6.33 17.48
CA ALA A 63 2.81 4.89 17.32
C ALA A 63 1.63 4.55 16.41
N ASN A 64 0.43 5.10 16.67
CA ASN A 64 -0.75 4.82 15.85
C ASN A 64 -0.54 5.27 14.39
N ARG A 65 0.16 6.39 14.18
CA ARG A 65 0.48 6.93 12.85
C ARG A 65 1.50 6.08 12.07
N TYR A 66 2.59 5.66 12.70
CA TYR A 66 3.60 4.81 12.05
C TYR A 66 3.17 3.34 11.95
N TRP A 67 2.27 2.87 12.84
CA TRP A 67 1.74 1.51 12.79
C TRP A 67 0.84 1.30 11.57
N VAL A 68 0.01 2.29 11.22
CA VAL A 68 -0.80 2.25 9.98
C VAL A 68 0.09 2.19 8.75
N LEU A 69 1.18 2.97 8.72
CA LEU A 69 2.16 2.91 7.63
C LEU A 69 2.82 1.52 7.55
N SER A 70 3.17 0.92 8.69
CA SER A 70 3.76 -0.42 8.74
C SER A 70 2.80 -1.50 8.24
N GLY A 71 1.50 -1.41 8.56
CA GLY A 71 0.49 -2.33 8.06
C GLY A 71 0.28 -2.20 6.55
N ALA A 72 0.32 -0.97 6.02
CA ALA A 72 0.23 -0.72 4.59
C ALA A 72 1.46 -1.26 3.83
N MET A 73 2.66 -1.10 4.40
CA MET A 73 3.88 -1.73 3.87
C MET A 73 3.77 -3.25 3.86
N PHE A 74 3.31 -3.86 4.95
CA PHE A 74 3.10 -5.31 5.04
C PHE A 74 2.09 -5.81 3.98
N SER A 75 1.05 -5.03 3.70
CA SER A 75 0.07 -5.35 2.65
C SER A 75 0.69 -5.37 1.24
N ILE A 76 1.59 -4.43 0.92
CA ILE A 76 2.37 -4.48 -0.33
C ILE A 76 3.28 -5.70 -0.36
N TYR A 77 4.01 -5.98 0.72
CA TYR A 77 4.90 -7.14 0.77
C TYR A 77 4.13 -8.46 0.57
N GLY A 78 2.93 -8.58 1.14
CA GLY A 78 2.04 -9.72 0.90
C GLY A 78 1.58 -9.84 -0.55
N ALA A 79 1.21 -8.72 -1.19
CA ALA A 79 0.84 -8.71 -2.61
C ALA A 79 2.04 -9.01 -3.54
N ALA A 80 3.23 -8.52 -3.19
CA ALA A 80 4.47 -8.79 -3.93
C ALA A 80 4.96 -10.23 -3.74
N LEU A 81 4.75 -10.83 -2.55
CA LEU A 81 5.07 -12.23 -2.30
C LEU A 81 4.08 -13.17 -3.01
N ALA A 82 2.79 -12.82 -3.06
CA ALA A 82 1.79 -13.56 -3.83
C ALA A 82 2.09 -13.58 -5.35
N LEU A 83 2.87 -12.61 -5.82
CA LEU A 83 3.39 -12.52 -7.19
C LEU A 83 4.67 -13.30 -7.45
N ALA A 84 5.40 -13.69 -6.41
CA ALA A 84 6.67 -14.42 -6.50
C ALA A 84 6.38 -15.89 -6.18
N PRO A 85 5.93 -16.70 -7.16
CA PRO A 85 5.56 -18.08 -6.93
C PRO A 85 6.83 -18.92 -7.16
N TYR A 86 7.47 -19.35 -6.07
CA TYR A 86 8.21 -20.60 -6.10
C TYR A 86 7.27 -21.72 -5.69
#